data_AF-A0A963WJC8-F1
#
_entry.id   AF-A0A963WJC8-F1
#
_cell.length_a   1.000
_cell.length_b   1.000
_cell.length_c   1.000
_cell.angle_alpha   90.00
_cell.angle_beta   90.00
_cell.angle_gamma   90.00
#
_symmetry.space_group_name_H-M   'P 1'
#
loop_
_entity.id
_entity.type
_entity.pdbx_description
1 polymer ?
#
loop_
_entity_poly.entity_id
_entity_poly.type
_entity_poly.pdbx_seq_one_letter_code
_entity_poly.pdbx_strand_id
1 'polypeptide(L)'
;MARIFLSEGETYGTIGPFSATDVIGTNGNETVYVAGNGNAIFDPSFNRGGDEIIIDGDAATFEGARSGSSFLVTGGIGAQIVIPVGAGGTTLTFDDGSFTLLFDGTNVLLGAQVITASPETLDDLESMPALSASFEGPPADTTPPVDSNVLNLG
;
A
#
# COMPACT_ATOMS: atom_id res chain seq x y z
N MET A 1 25.82 0.92 11.81
CA MET A 1 24.80 -0.08 11.43
C MET A 1 24.67 -1.04 12.60
N ALA A 2 23.46 -1.18 13.12
CA ALA A 2 23.12 -2.15 14.16
C ALA A 2 22.55 -3.42 13.51
N ARG A 3 22.57 -4.54 14.22
CA ARG A 3 21.92 -5.79 13.78
C ARG A 3 21.13 -6.40 14.91
N ILE A 4 19.95 -6.91 14.58
CA ILE A 4 19.08 -7.65 15.48
C ILE A 4 18.84 -9.03 14.87
N PHE A 5 18.84 -10.05 15.73
CA PHE A 5 18.45 -11.41 15.37
C PHE A 5 17.24 -11.76 16.21
N LEU A 6 16.14 -12.09 15.55
CA LEU A 6 14.92 -12.51 16.21
C LEU A 6 14.91 -14.02 16.43
N SER A 7 14.22 -14.42 17.47
CA SER A 7 13.81 -15.79 17.72
C SER A 7 12.45 -16.04 17.06
N GLU A 8 12.12 -17.31 16.84
CA GLU A 8 10.83 -17.70 16.27
C GLU A 8 9.68 -17.19 17.16
N GLY A 9 8.76 -16.42 16.57
CA GLY A 9 7.62 -15.85 17.31
C GLY A 9 7.96 -14.62 18.14
N GLU A 10 9.16 -14.04 18.00
CA GLU A 10 9.60 -12.92 18.81
C GLU A 10 8.87 -11.62 18.44
N THR A 11 8.47 -10.89 19.48
CA THR A 11 8.10 -9.48 19.37
C THR A 11 9.30 -8.62 19.75
N TYR A 12 9.83 -7.86 18.79
CA TYR A 12 10.91 -6.92 19.03
C TYR A 12 10.37 -5.52 19.31
N GLY A 13 11.02 -4.80 20.23
CA GLY A 13 10.66 -3.42 20.58
C GLY A 13 10.92 -2.41 19.45
N THR A 14 10.73 -1.13 19.73
CA THR A 14 10.76 -0.09 18.68
C THR A 14 12.15 0.16 18.11
N ILE A 15 12.29 0.05 16.78
CA ILE A 15 13.48 0.49 16.04
C ILE A 15 13.39 2.01 15.78
N GLY A 16 14.40 2.75 16.25
CA GLY A 16 14.44 4.22 16.16
C GLY A 16 15.26 4.79 14.99
N PRO A 17 15.46 6.12 14.95
CA PRO A 17 16.02 6.86 13.80
C PRO A 17 17.55 6.84 13.67
N PHE A 18 18.28 6.48 14.74
CA PHE A 18 19.71 6.85 14.86
C PHE A 18 20.66 6.12 13.91
N SER A 19 20.38 4.87 13.57
CA SER A 19 21.22 4.07 12.68
C SER A 19 20.37 3.03 11.99
N ALA A 20 20.64 2.82 10.69
CA ALA A 20 20.09 1.69 9.97
C ALA A 20 20.35 0.40 10.75
N THR A 21 19.27 -0.32 11.00
CA THR A 21 19.25 -1.55 11.77
C THR A 21 18.84 -2.69 10.85
N ASP A 22 19.76 -3.64 10.65
CA ASP A 22 19.43 -4.89 9.94
C ASP A 22 18.60 -5.76 10.89
N VAL A 23 17.41 -6.18 10.46
CA VAL A 23 16.52 -7.06 11.20
C VAL A 23 16.54 -8.41 10.53
N ILE A 24 17.01 -9.42 11.26
CA ILE A 24 17.15 -10.79 10.77
C ILE A 24 16.13 -11.65 11.49
N GLY A 25 15.12 -12.13 10.76
CA GLY A 25 14.03 -12.93 11.31
C GLY A 25 14.26 -14.43 11.19
N THR A 26 13.18 -15.20 11.30
CA THR A 26 13.21 -16.66 11.27
C THR A 26 12.25 -17.25 10.21
N ASN A 27 11.75 -18.47 10.43
CA ASN A 27 10.64 -19.01 9.63
C ASN A 27 9.29 -18.90 10.36
N GLY A 28 9.29 -18.32 11.56
CA GLY A 28 8.11 -18.09 12.36
C GLY A 28 7.39 -16.80 11.97
N ASN A 29 6.46 -16.41 12.83
CA ASN A 29 5.69 -15.18 12.72
C ASN A 29 6.26 -14.18 13.72
N GLU A 30 7.04 -13.22 13.26
CA GLU A 30 7.62 -12.19 14.11
C GLU A 30 6.83 -10.88 14.06
N THR A 31 6.89 -10.12 15.16
CA THR A 31 6.29 -8.79 15.25
C THR A 31 7.38 -7.76 15.55
N VAL A 32 7.51 -6.73 14.73
CA VAL A 32 8.55 -5.70 14.90
C VAL A 32 7.93 -4.33 14.91
N TYR A 33 8.21 -3.57 15.96
CA TYR A 33 7.82 -2.16 16.05
C TYR A 33 8.90 -1.27 15.44
N VAL A 34 8.49 -0.29 14.65
CA VAL A 34 9.37 0.70 14.01
C VAL A 34 8.78 2.07 14.27
N ALA A 35 9.60 2.99 14.79
CA ALA A 35 9.15 4.37 14.97
C ALA A 35 8.82 5.00 13.62
N GLY A 36 7.93 5.99 13.59
CA GLY A 36 7.57 6.69 12.35
C GLY A 36 8.73 7.42 11.66
N ASN A 37 9.85 7.63 12.36
CA ASN A 37 11.12 8.12 11.81
C ASN A 37 12.24 7.04 11.83
N GLY A 38 11.88 5.78 12.00
CA GLY A 38 12.79 4.66 12.18
C GLY A 38 13.59 4.33 10.93
N ASN A 39 14.73 3.68 11.13
CA ASN A 39 15.59 3.19 10.05
C ASN A 39 15.84 1.68 10.20
N ALA A 40 15.10 0.89 9.42
CA ALA A 40 15.07 -0.56 9.51
C ALA A 40 15.24 -1.20 8.12
N ILE A 41 16.08 -2.24 8.05
CA ILE A 41 16.29 -3.04 6.84
C ILE A 41 15.99 -4.49 7.21
N PHE A 42 14.87 -4.99 6.71
CA PHE A 42 14.43 -6.35 6.97
C PHE A 42 15.10 -7.32 5.98
N ASP A 43 15.49 -8.50 6.46
CA ASP A 43 16.03 -9.55 5.61
C ASP A 43 14.91 -10.39 4.96
N PRO A 44 15.24 -11.25 3.97
CA PRO A 44 14.25 -12.05 3.24
C PRO A 44 13.48 -13.08 4.07
N SER A 45 13.67 -13.19 5.39
CA SER A 45 12.73 -13.96 6.22
C SER A 45 11.33 -13.33 6.20
N PHE A 46 11.27 -11.99 6.21
CA PHE A 46 10.04 -11.21 6.36
C PHE A 46 9.08 -11.28 5.17
N ASN A 47 9.48 -11.93 4.07
CA ASN A 47 8.67 -12.06 2.85
C ASN A 47 7.99 -13.42 2.70
N ARG A 48 8.15 -14.31 3.69
CA ARG A 48 7.66 -15.70 3.68
C ARG A 48 6.22 -15.85 4.15
N GLY A 49 5.70 -14.83 4.83
CA GLY A 49 4.30 -14.77 5.21
C GLY A 49 4.10 -14.74 6.72
N GLY A 50 3.19 -13.89 7.17
CA GLY A 50 2.68 -13.91 8.54
C GLY A 50 3.50 -13.12 9.57
N ASP A 51 4.56 -12.44 9.16
CA ASP A 51 5.20 -11.40 9.97
C ASP A 51 4.36 -10.12 10.00
N GLU A 52 4.47 -9.38 11.09
CA GLU A 52 3.84 -8.08 11.28
C GLU A 52 4.88 -7.00 11.59
N ILE A 53 4.86 -5.92 10.81
CA ILE A 53 5.68 -4.73 11.02
C ILE A 53 4.75 -3.59 11.41
N ILE A 54 4.87 -3.12 12.64
CA ILE A 54 4.06 -2.04 13.19
C ILE A 54 4.87 -0.76 13.05
N ILE A 55 4.36 0.22 12.31
CA ILE A 55 5.01 1.48 12.01
C ILE A 55 4.22 2.58 12.72
N ASP A 56 4.84 3.29 13.66
CA ASP A 56 4.16 4.37 14.39
C ASP A 56 3.77 5.51 13.42
N GLY A 57 2.51 5.95 13.46
CA GLY A 57 1.96 7.02 12.62
C GLY A 57 0.93 6.53 11.59
N ASP A 58 0.14 7.46 11.08
CA ASP A 58 -0.86 7.21 10.04
C ASP A 58 -0.19 6.88 8.71
N ALA A 59 -0.75 5.94 7.94
CA ALA A 59 -0.24 5.52 6.63
C ALA A 59 -0.06 6.73 5.68
N ALA A 60 -0.97 7.70 5.74
CA ALA A 60 -0.94 8.94 4.94
C ALA A 60 0.32 9.80 5.13
N THR A 61 1.05 9.63 6.23
CA THR A 61 2.30 10.37 6.51
C THR A 61 3.52 9.75 5.83
N PHE A 62 3.33 8.60 5.20
CA PHE A 62 4.36 7.83 4.51
C PHE A 62 4.12 7.76 3.00
N GLU A 63 5.21 7.58 2.29
CA GLU A 63 5.27 7.28 0.88
C GLU A 63 5.90 5.90 0.70
N GLY A 64 5.33 5.10 -0.19
CA GLY A 64 5.86 3.80 -0.60
C GLY A 64 6.40 3.84 -2.02
N ALA A 65 7.54 3.20 -2.23
CA ALA A 65 8.07 2.95 -3.56
C ALA A 65 8.63 1.52 -3.64
N ARG A 66 8.46 0.88 -4.79
CA ARG A 66 9.10 -0.38 -5.11
C ARG A 66 10.54 -0.11 -5.54
N SER A 67 11.50 -0.71 -4.84
CA SER A 67 12.91 -0.75 -5.22
C SER A 67 13.33 -2.19 -5.49
N GLY A 68 13.27 -2.60 -6.77
CA GLY A 68 13.58 -3.97 -7.17
C GLY A 68 12.60 -4.99 -6.59
N SER A 69 13.07 -5.82 -5.65
CA SER A 69 12.27 -6.82 -4.91
C SER A 69 11.96 -6.40 -3.47
N SER A 70 12.13 -5.12 -3.17
CA SER A 70 11.86 -4.54 -1.87
C SER A 70 10.83 -3.42 -1.99
N PHE A 71 10.04 -3.27 -0.94
CA PHE A 71 9.22 -2.12 -0.67
C PHE A 71 10.01 -1.16 0.21
N LEU A 72 10.13 0.08 -0.24
CA LEU A 72 10.77 1.15 0.50
C LEU A 72 9.66 2.06 1.04
N VAL A 73 9.60 2.20 2.36
CA VAL A 73 8.76 3.19 3.03
C VAL A 73 9.63 4.35 3.46
N THR A 74 9.23 5.55 3.05
CA THR A 74 9.84 6.83 3.42
C THR A 74 8.76 7.79 3.92
N GLY A 75 9.13 8.86 4.61
CA GLY A 75 8.16 9.83 5.15
C GLY A 75 8.28 9.97 6.66
N GLY A 76 7.23 10.35 7.38
CA GLY A 76 7.21 10.32 8.85
C GLY A 76 8.39 11.02 9.54
N ILE A 77 8.80 12.21 9.07
CA ILE A 77 9.95 12.96 9.64
C ILE A 77 11.32 12.25 9.40
N GLY A 78 11.43 11.44 8.35
CA GLY A 78 12.71 10.87 7.88
C GLY A 78 12.86 9.36 8.02
N ALA A 79 11.77 8.61 8.10
CA ALA A 79 11.79 7.16 8.04
C ALA A 79 12.47 6.63 6.78
N GLN A 80 13.15 5.50 6.95
CA GLN A 80 13.74 4.73 5.87
C GLN A 80 13.63 3.25 6.21
N ILE A 81 12.56 2.61 5.75
CA ILE A 81 12.23 1.23 6.08
C ILE A 81 12.26 0.41 4.79
N VAL A 82 13.06 -0.65 4.75
CA VAL A 82 13.23 -1.52 3.58
C VAL A 82 12.70 -2.91 3.92
N ILE A 83 11.66 -3.33 3.21
CA ILE A 83 10.94 -4.57 3.47
C ILE A 83 10.99 -5.45 2.22
N PRO A 84 11.57 -6.65 2.27
CA PRO A 84 11.54 -7.58 1.14
C PRO A 84 10.11 -7.99 0.82
N VAL A 85 9.77 -8.04 -0.47
CA VAL A 85 8.43 -8.45 -0.92
C VAL A 85 8.46 -9.90 -1.36
N GLY A 86 7.39 -10.64 -1.06
CA GLY A 86 7.23 -12.04 -1.42
C GLY A 86 5.77 -12.41 -1.54
N ALA A 87 5.52 -13.63 -2.01
CA ALA A 87 4.17 -14.16 -2.20
C ALA A 87 3.49 -14.59 -0.88
N GLY A 88 4.24 -14.66 0.24
CA GLY A 88 3.69 -15.03 1.54
C GLY A 88 2.87 -13.93 2.21
N GLY A 89 3.13 -12.67 1.87
CA GLY A 89 2.45 -11.50 2.43
C GLY A 89 2.98 -11.08 3.81
N THR A 90 3.44 -9.84 3.93
CA THR A 90 3.86 -9.24 5.20
C THR A 90 2.77 -8.28 5.66
N THR A 91 2.37 -8.31 6.92
CA THR A 91 1.39 -7.36 7.45
C THR A 91 2.11 -6.08 7.87
N LEU A 92 1.71 -4.94 7.33
CA LEU A 92 2.14 -3.62 7.78
C LEU A 92 0.99 -2.98 8.55
N THR A 93 1.22 -2.64 9.80
CA THR A 93 0.22 -2.01 10.68
C THR A 93 0.66 -0.57 10.95
N PHE A 94 -0.21 0.36 10.62
CA PHE A 94 -0.14 1.78 10.91
C PHE A 94 -1.19 2.14 11.98
N ASP A 95 -1.15 3.36 12.50
CA ASP A 95 -2.11 3.81 13.52
C ASP A 95 -3.56 3.87 13.00
N ASP A 96 -3.74 4.07 11.69
CA ASP A 96 -5.01 4.19 10.99
C ASP A 96 -5.48 2.90 10.29
N GLY A 97 -4.63 1.88 10.17
CA GLY A 97 -5.02 0.61 9.57
C GLY A 97 -3.88 -0.39 9.34
N SER A 98 -4.26 -1.64 9.04
CA SER A 98 -3.33 -2.72 8.69
C SER A 98 -3.52 -3.15 7.24
N PHE A 99 -2.40 -3.32 6.53
CA PHE A 99 -2.38 -3.65 5.11
C PHE A 99 -1.40 -4.79 4.83
N THR A 100 -1.74 -5.67 3.89
CA THR A 100 -0.85 -6.76 3.50
C THR A 100 0.02 -6.35 2.32
N LEU A 101 1.33 -6.36 2.51
CA LEU A 101 2.34 -6.20 1.46
C LEU A 101 2.59 -7.56 0.79
N LEU A 102 2.23 -7.69 -0.48
CA LEU A 102 2.23 -8.96 -1.21
C LEU A 102 2.78 -8.80 -2.63
N PHE A 103 3.49 -9.81 -3.13
CA PHE A 103 3.72 -9.97 -4.56
C PHE A 103 2.76 -11.01 -5.15
N ASP A 104 1.88 -10.60 -6.07
CA ASP A 104 0.83 -11.47 -6.65
C ASP A 104 1.32 -12.34 -7.84
N GLY A 105 2.62 -12.26 -8.17
CA GLY A 105 3.21 -12.87 -9.36
C GLY A 105 3.49 -11.87 -10.49
N THR A 106 2.85 -10.70 -10.46
CA THR A 106 2.99 -9.62 -11.45
C THR A 106 3.32 -8.28 -10.78
N ASN A 107 2.56 -7.91 -9.76
CA ASN A 107 2.58 -6.61 -9.10
C ASN A 107 2.97 -6.76 -7.62
N VAL A 108 3.57 -5.70 -7.08
CA VAL A 108 3.71 -5.52 -5.63
C VAL A 108 2.48 -4.74 -5.18
N LEU A 109 1.75 -5.29 -4.22
CA LEU A 109 0.52 -4.75 -3.69
C LEU A 109 0.72 -4.39 -2.21
N LEU A 110 0.18 -3.26 -1.78
CA LEU A 110 -0.07 -2.95 -0.37
C LEU A 110 -1.58 -2.86 -0.18
N GLY A 111 -2.19 -3.89 0.38
CA GLY A 111 -3.65 -4.02 0.34
C GLY A 111 -4.15 -4.09 -1.10
N ALA A 112 -4.95 -3.11 -1.52
CA ALA A 112 -5.45 -2.98 -2.90
C ALA A 112 -4.58 -2.09 -3.81
N GLN A 113 -3.63 -1.33 -3.24
CA GLN A 113 -2.80 -0.37 -3.98
C GLN A 113 -1.64 -1.08 -4.69
N VAL A 114 -1.41 -0.74 -5.96
CA VAL A 114 -0.27 -1.23 -6.74
C VAL A 114 0.93 -0.31 -6.50
N ILE A 115 1.98 -0.84 -5.88
CA ILE A 115 3.20 -0.09 -5.64
C ILE A 115 4.13 -0.15 -6.86
N THR A 116 4.51 1.03 -7.35
CA THR A 116 5.42 1.19 -8.48
C THR A 116 6.77 1.76 -8.03
N ALA A 117 7.71 1.95 -8.97
CA ALA A 117 9.00 2.57 -8.66
C ALA A 117 8.91 4.08 -8.34
N SER A 118 7.76 4.71 -8.60
CA SER A 118 7.52 6.09 -8.19
C SER A 118 6.98 6.10 -6.76
N PRO A 119 7.52 6.96 -5.86
CA PRO A 119 6.94 7.17 -4.54
C PRO A 119 5.49 7.64 -4.64
N GLU A 120 4.63 7.05 -3.81
CA GLU A 120 3.21 7.36 -3.71
C GLU A 120 2.75 7.31 -2.24
N THR A 121 1.84 8.18 -1.84
CA THR A 121 1.29 8.22 -0.48
C THR A 121 0.51 6.94 -0.15
N LEU A 122 0.65 6.43 1.06
CA LEU A 122 -0.01 5.19 1.49
C LEU A 122 -1.46 5.40 1.98
N ASP A 123 -2.05 6.58 1.77
CA ASP A 123 -3.45 6.89 2.15
C ASP A 123 -4.48 6.46 1.08
N ASP A 124 -4.02 6.14 -0.14
CA ASP A 124 -4.91 5.92 -1.29
C ASP A 124 -5.51 4.49 -1.32
N LEU A 125 -5.59 3.83 -0.18
CA LEU A 125 -5.88 2.40 -0.06
C LEU A 125 -7.37 2.05 -0.27
N GLU A 126 -8.21 3.08 -0.48
CA GLU A 126 -9.61 3.00 -0.93
C GLU A 126 -9.85 3.57 -2.35
N SER A 127 -8.81 4.09 -3.01
CA SER A 127 -8.91 4.76 -4.32
C SER A 127 -8.44 3.82 -5.43
N MET A 128 -9.37 2.99 -5.92
CA MET A 128 -9.29 2.62 -7.33
C MET A 128 -9.88 3.77 -8.16
N PRO A 129 -9.30 4.06 -9.34
CA PRO A 129 -9.62 5.27 -10.08
C PRO A 129 -11.09 5.21 -10.47
N ALA A 130 -11.84 6.27 -10.22
CA ALA A 130 -13.04 6.47 -11.02
C ALA A 130 -12.55 6.57 -12.47
N LEU A 131 -12.68 5.47 -13.21
CA LEU A 131 -12.73 5.50 -14.66
C LEU A 131 -13.70 6.62 -14.97
N SER A 132 -13.19 7.73 -15.51
CA SER A 132 -13.99 8.74 -16.17
C SER A 132 -14.74 7.98 -17.25
N ALA A 133 -15.93 7.48 -16.93
CA ALA A 133 -16.82 6.91 -17.89
C ALA A 133 -17.01 8.02 -18.91
N SER A 134 -16.44 7.83 -20.09
CA SER A 134 -16.76 8.59 -21.27
C SER A 134 -18.27 8.53 -21.37
N PHE A 135 -18.96 9.59 -20.94
CA PHE A 135 -20.37 9.72 -21.19
C PHE A 135 -20.49 10.02 -22.69
N GLU A 136 -20.38 8.97 -23.50
CA GLU A 136 -21.00 8.98 -24.82
C GLU A 136 -22.50 8.98 -24.55
N GLY A 137 -23.05 10.19 -24.43
CA GLY A 137 -24.50 10.38 -24.41
C GLY A 137 -25.10 9.78 -25.68
N PRO A 138 -26.28 9.14 -25.61
CA PRO A 138 -26.92 8.61 -26.80
C PRO A 138 -27.19 9.74 -27.81
N PRO A 139 -27.14 9.46 -29.13
CA PRO A 139 -27.34 10.49 -30.14
C PRO A 139 -28.71 11.14 -29.93
N ALA A 140 -28.76 12.48 -30.02
CA ALA A 140 -30.01 13.23 -29.96
C ALA A 140 -30.88 12.86 -31.17
N ASP A 141 -31.81 11.92 -31.00
CA ASP A 141 -32.93 11.72 -31.91
C ASP A 141 -34.09 12.60 -31.44
N THR A 142 -34.17 13.80 -32.01
CA THR A 142 -35.31 14.70 -31.83
C THR A 142 -36.13 14.79 -33.11
N THR A 143 -36.42 13.65 -33.75
CA THR A 143 -37.47 13.62 -34.77
C THR A 143 -38.79 14.14 -34.14
N PRO A 144 -39.43 15.17 -34.71
CA PRO A 144 -40.59 15.80 -34.09
C PRO A 144 -41.84 14.89 -34.19
N PRO A 145 -42.72 14.88 -33.18
CA PRO A 145 -44.01 14.22 -33.31
C PRO A 145 -44.90 14.97 -34.31
N VAL A 146 -45.38 14.25 -35.33
CA VAL A 146 -46.42 14.69 -36.26
C VAL A 146 -47.78 14.67 -35.55
N ASP A 147 -48.23 15.81 -35.03
CA ASP A 147 -49.59 15.94 -34.52
C ASP A 147 -50.57 16.12 -35.70
N SER A 148 -51.28 15.04 -35.97
CA SER A 148 -52.40 15.01 -36.92
C SER A 148 -53.63 15.58 -36.23
N ASN A 149 -53.89 16.89 -36.37
CA ASN A 149 -55.23 17.41 -36.11
C ASN A 149 -55.53 18.69 -36.89
N VAL A 150 -55.88 18.54 -38.17
CA VAL A 150 -56.54 19.59 -38.96
C VAL A 150 -58.02 19.59 -38.56
N LEU A 151 -58.37 20.38 -37.54
CA LEU A 151 -59.77 20.67 -37.23
C LEU A 151 -60.25 21.81 -38.14
N ASN A 152 -60.97 21.41 -39.18
CA ASN A 152 -61.83 22.25 -40.01
C ASN A 152 -62.93 22.92 -39.18
N LEU A 153 -62.94 24.26 -39.08
CA LEU A 153 -64.14 25.07 -38.77
C LEU A 153 -63.96 26.52 -39.30
N GLY A 154 -64.69 26.87 -40.37
CA GLY A 154 -64.91 28.26 -40.81
C GLY A 154 -64.79 28.48 -42.30
#